data_AF-A0A3N5JYQ2-F1
#
_entry.id   AF-A0A3N5JYQ2-F1
#
_cell.length_a   1.000
_cell.length_b   1.000
_cell.length_c   1.000
_cell.angle_alpha   90.00
_cell.angle_beta   90.00
_cell.angle_gamma   90.00
#
_symmetry.space_group_name_H-M   'P 1'
#
loop_
_entity.id
_entity.type
_entity.pdbx_description
1 polymer ?
#
loop_
_entity_poly.entity_id
_entity_poly.type
_entity_poly.pdbx_seq_one_letter_code
_entity_poly.pdbx_strand_id
1 'polypeptide(L)'
;VDAIKKAAAGTRAGQNPLDDGGVVALLATPEQRAMLDKIGGLMSLLEGHGDVTMDRAGADRIPSAGRFSRVLRERRRHASPMAKMVQRLIGLEAKMAQYEQGEKFIAAVERAGGPSLLERAWEGPENLPSLAEIRDPGAWIGRMRVAVA
;
A
#
# COMPACT_ATOMS: atom_id res chain seq x y z
N VAL A 1 15.77 -14.38 -20.69
CA VAL A 1 14.56 -14.73 -21.48
C VAL A 1 13.32 -14.85 -20.59
N ASP A 2 13.40 -15.50 -19.42
CA ASP A 2 12.25 -15.64 -18.50
C ASP A 2 11.75 -14.34 -17.86
N ALA A 3 12.65 -13.41 -17.53
CA ALA A 3 12.27 -12.10 -17.02
C ALA A 3 11.40 -11.30 -18.03
N ILE A 4 11.72 -11.41 -19.32
CA ILE A 4 10.97 -10.76 -20.41
C ILE A 4 9.60 -11.43 -20.60
N LYS A 5 9.53 -12.77 -20.53
CA LYS A 5 8.26 -13.51 -20.60
C LYS A 5 7.34 -13.20 -19.41
N LYS A 6 7.87 -13.11 -18.18
CA LYS A 6 7.11 -12.72 -16.99
C LYS A 6 6.63 -11.27 -17.08
N ALA A 7 7.47 -10.36 -17.58
CA ALA A 7 7.07 -8.97 -17.78
C ALA A 7 5.92 -8.83 -18.80
N ALA A 8 5.95 -9.61 -19.88
CA ALA A 8 4.89 -9.69 -20.88
C ALA A 8 3.60 -10.33 -20.35
N ALA A 9 3.70 -11.28 -19.41
CA ALA A 9 2.55 -11.91 -18.78
C ALA A 9 1.83 -10.97 -17.79
N GLY A 10 2.60 -10.22 -16.97
CA GLY A 10 2.02 -9.22 -16.05
C GLY A 10 1.28 -8.10 -16.79
N THR A 11 1.88 -7.58 -17.86
CA THR A 11 1.23 -6.55 -18.69
C THR A 11 -0.07 -7.03 -19.33
N ARG A 12 -0.19 -8.31 -19.71
CA ARG A 12 -1.46 -8.90 -20.18
C ARG A 12 -2.52 -9.04 -19.08
N ALA A 13 -2.11 -9.15 -17.81
CA ALA A 13 -3.01 -9.21 -16.65
C ALA A 13 -3.37 -7.83 -16.10
N GLY A 14 -2.97 -6.74 -16.77
CA GLY A 14 -3.20 -5.37 -16.30
C GLY A 14 -2.32 -4.94 -15.12
N GLN A 15 -1.32 -5.75 -14.75
CA GLN A 15 -0.36 -5.46 -13.68
C GLN A 15 0.98 -5.08 -14.31
N ASN A 16 1.43 -3.84 -14.13
CA ASN A 16 2.73 -3.43 -14.64
C ASN A 16 3.84 -4.04 -13.75
N PRO A 17 4.71 -4.92 -14.28
CA PRO A 17 5.74 -5.62 -13.51
C PRO A 17 6.77 -4.71 -12.82
N LEU A 18 6.79 -3.44 -13.20
CA LEU A 18 7.67 -2.41 -12.65
C LEU A 18 7.08 -1.70 -11.43
N ASP A 19 5.77 -1.81 -11.20
CA ASP A 19 5.08 -1.13 -10.09
C ASP A 19 5.43 -1.75 -8.72
N ASP A 20 5.96 -2.98 -8.70
CA ASP A 20 6.34 -3.75 -7.51
C ASP A 20 7.87 -3.81 -7.32
N GLY A 21 8.57 -2.67 -7.43
CA GLY A 21 10.01 -2.58 -7.14
C GLY A 21 10.95 -2.55 -8.35
N GLY A 22 10.44 -2.22 -9.53
CA GLY A 22 11.24 -1.95 -10.73
C GLY A 22 12.10 -3.12 -11.23
N VAL A 23 13.22 -2.80 -11.88
CA VAL A 23 14.15 -3.80 -12.48
C VAL A 23 14.76 -4.72 -11.42
N VAL A 24 14.91 -4.24 -10.18
CA VAL A 24 15.42 -5.01 -9.05
C VAL A 24 14.47 -6.15 -8.69
N ALA A 25 13.17 -5.86 -8.64
CA ALA A 25 12.16 -6.90 -8.42
C ALA A 25 12.19 -7.95 -9.53
N LEU A 26 12.41 -7.57 -10.80
CA LEU A 26 12.52 -8.51 -11.93
C LEU A 26 13.70 -9.48 -11.81
N LEU A 27 14.80 -9.06 -11.19
CA LEU A 27 16.02 -9.87 -11.02
C LEU A 27 16.13 -10.55 -9.64
N ALA A 28 15.26 -10.20 -8.69
CA ALA A 28 15.26 -10.76 -7.34
C ALA A 28 14.87 -12.25 -7.29
N THR A 29 15.49 -12.98 -6.37
CA THR A 29 15.12 -14.37 -6.06
C THR A 29 13.71 -14.44 -5.46
N PRO A 30 13.05 -15.62 -5.44
CA PRO A 30 11.73 -15.77 -4.82
C PRO A 30 11.67 -15.28 -3.36
N GLU A 31 12.72 -15.55 -2.58
CA GLU A 31 12.82 -15.16 -1.17
C GLU A 31 12.95 -13.64 -1.04
N GLN A 32 13.78 -13.02 -1.89
CA GLN A 32 13.94 -11.56 -1.92
C GLN A 32 12.65 -10.86 -2.35
N ARG A 33 11.90 -11.44 -3.30
CA ARG A 33 10.58 -10.91 -3.71
C ARG A 33 9.57 -10.97 -2.57
N ALA A 34 9.51 -12.08 -1.84
CA ALA A 34 8.63 -12.20 -0.68
C ALA A 34 8.97 -11.17 0.40
N MET A 35 10.26 -10.87 0.59
CA MET A 35 10.69 -9.83 1.53
C MET A 35 10.32 -8.42 1.06
N LEU A 36 10.54 -8.11 -0.23
CA LEU A 36 10.14 -6.83 -0.83
C LEU A 36 8.63 -6.59 -0.75
N ASP A 37 7.84 -7.65 -0.96
CA ASP A 37 6.37 -7.61 -0.83
C ASP A 37 5.92 -7.28 0.60
N LYS A 38 6.53 -7.92 1.61
CA LYS A 38 6.30 -7.59 3.03
C LYS A 38 6.69 -6.15 3.37
N ILE A 39 7.83 -5.69 2.87
CA ILE A 39 8.27 -4.30 3.06
C ILE A 39 7.25 -3.34 2.42
N GLY A 40 6.79 -3.63 1.20
CA GLY A 40 5.78 -2.83 0.52
C GLY A 40 4.45 -2.78 1.27
N GLY A 41 4.02 -3.91 1.82
CA GLY A 41 2.83 -4.00 2.65
C GLY A 41 2.94 -3.20 3.95
N LEU A 42 4.06 -3.33 4.68
CA LEU A 42 4.35 -2.54 5.88
C LEU A 42 4.36 -1.04 5.60
N MET A 43 5.04 -0.60 4.54
CA MET A 43 5.11 0.81 4.17
C MET A 43 3.70 1.36 3.88
N SER A 44 2.89 0.63 3.13
CA SER A 44 1.51 1.02 2.83
C SER A 44 0.63 1.11 4.08
N LEU A 45 0.79 0.15 5.01
CA LEU A 45 0.10 0.16 6.29
C LEU A 45 0.46 1.40 7.12
N LEU A 46 1.75 1.69 7.28
CA LEU A 46 2.25 2.83 8.05
C LEU A 46 1.76 4.16 7.46
N GLU A 47 1.84 4.30 6.15
CA GLU A 47 1.40 5.51 5.44
C GLU A 47 -0.13 5.70 5.56
N GLY A 48 -0.92 4.66 5.30
CA GLY A 48 -2.38 4.73 5.43
C GLY A 48 -2.84 5.00 6.86
N HIS A 49 -2.22 4.35 7.84
CA HIS A 49 -2.50 4.58 9.26
C HIS A 49 -2.14 6.01 9.69
N GLY A 50 -1.00 6.52 9.22
CA GLY A 50 -0.54 7.88 9.47
C GLY A 50 -1.53 8.93 8.98
N ASP A 51 -1.98 8.81 7.72
CA ASP A 51 -2.95 9.73 7.12
C ASP A 51 -4.29 9.71 7.89
N VAL A 52 -4.82 8.53 8.22
CA VAL A 52 -6.08 8.40 9.00
C VAL A 52 -5.93 8.97 10.42
N THR A 53 -4.80 8.70 11.08
CA THR A 53 -4.54 9.21 12.43
C THR A 53 -4.42 10.74 12.44
N MET A 54 -3.75 11.31 11.44
CA MET A 54 -3.62 12.77 11.31
C MET A 54 -4.95 13.44 11.01
N ASP A 55 -5.77 12.89 10.10
CA ASP A 55 -7.11 13.40 9.81
C ASP A 55 -7.99 13.40 11.08
N ARG A 56 -7.94 12.33 11.90
CA ARG A 56 -8.67 12.24 13.17
C ARG A 56 -8.17 13.22 14.22
N ALA A 57 -6.85 13.33 14.40
CA ALA A 57 -6.26 14.21 15.41
C ALA A 57 -6.56 15.70 15.14
N GLY A 58 -6.67 16.07 13.85
CA GLY A 58 -6.94 17.44 13.41
C GLY A 58 -8.41 17.85 13.41
N ALA A 59 -9.35 16.90 13.36
CA ALA A 59 -10.78 17.16 13.16
C ALA A 59 -11.38 18.13 14.18
N ASP A 60 -11.07 17.95 15.47
CA ASP A 60 -11.65 18.74 16.56
C ASP A 60 -10.83 19.99 16.94
N ARG A 61 -9.64 20.15 16.35
CA ARG A 61 -8.68 21.21 16.74
C ARG A 61 -8.39 22.21 15.64
N ILE A 62 -8.59 21.83 14.38
CA ILE A 62 -8.24 22.66 13.22
C ILE A 62 -9.47 22.75 12.31
N PRO A 63 -10.25 23.85 12.37
CA PRO A 63 -11.47 24.00 11.58
C PRO A 63 -11.27 23.84 10.07
N SER A 64 -10.07 24.10 9.57
CA SER A 64 -9.71 23.98 8.14
C SER A 64 -9.11 22.62 7.76
N ALA A 65 -8.96 21.66 8.68
CA ALA A 65 -8.32 20.36 8.44
C ALA A 65 -8.96 19.59 7.28
N GLY A 66 -10.31 19.52 7.24
CA GLY A 66 -11.02 18.84 6.17
C GLY A 66 -10.77 19.44 4.78
N ARG A 67 -10.66 20.78 4.69
CA ARG A 67 -10.29 21.46 3.43
C ARG A 67 -8.84 21.17 3.06
N PHE A 68 -7.93 21.23 4.03
CA PHE A 68 -6.51 20.98 3.81
C PHE A 68 -6.22 19.55 3.34
N SER A 69 -6.81 18.55 3.99
CA SER A 69 -6.71 17.14 3.60
C SER A 69 -7.21 16.91 2.17
N ARG A 70 -8.36 17.51 1.81
CA ARG A 70 -8.89 17.45 0.43
C ARG A 70 -7.93 18.04 -0.61
N VAL A 71 -7.40 19.24 -0.35
CA VAL A 71 -6.46 19.92 -1.27
C VAL A 71 -5.18 19.11 -1.44
N LEU A 72 -4.63 18.55 -0.36
CA LEU A 72 -3.45 17.70 -0.45
C LEU A 72 -3.72 16.40 -1.21
N ARG A 73 -4.86 15.73 -0.95
CA ARG A 73 -5.29 14.53 -1.70
C ARG A 73 -5.46 14.83 -3.20
N GLU A 74 -6.10 15.95 -3.54
CA GLU A 74 -6.26 16.39 -4.93
C GLU A 74 -4.91 16.67 -5.60
N ARG A 75 -4.01 17.42 -4.95
CA ARG A 75 -2.66 17.69 -5.47
C ARG A 75 -1.89 16.39 -5.73
N ARG A 76 -2.03 15.39 -4.85
CA ARG A 76 -1.39 14.07 -5.01
C ARG A 76 -1.93 13.32 -6.22
N ARG A 77 -3.24 13.35 -6.46
CA ARG A 77 -3.87 12.73 -7.65
C ARG A 77 -3.41 13.38 -8.96
N HIS A 78 -3.17 14.69 -8.95
CA HIS A 78 -2.82 15.49 -10.13
C HIS A 78 -1.31 15.62 -10.43
N ALA A 79 -0.44 14.86 -9.77
CA ALA A 79 0.99 14.85 -10.12
C ALA A 79 1.18 14.45 -11.62
N SER A 80 1.87 15.30 -12.39
CA SER A 80 2.04 15.20 -13.85
C SER A 80 2.56 13.81 -14.30
N PRO A 81 2.02 13.23 -15.39
CA PRO A 81 2.49 11.95 -15.95
C PRO A 81 3.99 11.91 -16.23
N MET A 82 4.58 13.05 -16.59
CA MET A 82 6.02 13.17 -16.87
C MET A 82 6.87 13.10 -15.59
N ALA A 83 6.37 13.65 -14.48
CA ALA A 83 7.04 13.55 -13.17
C ALA A 83 6.99 12.13 -12.61
N LYS A 84 5.88 11.42 -12.85
CA LYS A 84 5.76 9.98 -12.53
C LYS A 84 6.79 9.18 -13.32
N MET A 85 6.96 9.42 -14.63
CA MET A 85 7.93 8.74 -15.50
C MET A 85 9.39 8.91 -15.03
N VAL A 86 9.80 10.11 -14.61
CA VAL A 86 11.15 10.36 -14.08
C VAL A 86 11.38 9.65 -12.74
N GLN A 87 10.35 9.58 -11.87
CA GLN A 87 10.39 8.83 -10.62
C GLN A 87 10.53 7.31 -10.83
N ARG A 88 9.93 6.77 -11.92
CA ARG A 88 10.09 5.36 -12.35
C ARG A 88 11.54 5.02 -12.68
N LEU A 89 12.23 5.94 -13.37
CA LEU A 89 13.57 5.71 -13.92
C LEU A 89 14.67 5.79 -12.86
N ILE A 90 14.46 6.52 -11.75
CA ILE A 90 15.43 6.68 -10.66
C ILE A 90 15.22 5.71 -9.49
N GLY A 91 14.36 4.70 -9.64
CA GLY A 91 14.09 3.69 -8.60
C GLY A 91 13.27 4.22 -7.42
N LEU A 92 12.63 5.39 -7.58
CA LEU A 92 11.73 6.00 -6.60
C LEU A 92 10.27 5.62 -6.87
N GLU A 93 10.03 4.38 -7.31
CA GLU A 93 8.70 3.87 -7.60
C GLU A 93 8.27 2.89 -6.50
N ALA A 94 7.50 3.43 -5.56
CA ALA A 94 6.71 2.71 -4.57
C ALA A 94 5.75 3.68 -3.86
N LYS A 95 6.17 4.94 -3.69
CA LYS A 95 5.56 5.84 -2.71
C LYS A 95 4.11 6.25 -3.00
N MET A 96 3.73 6.52 -4.26
CA MET A 96 2.43 7.15 -4.54
C MET A 96 1.24 6.18 -4.64
N ALA A 97 1.44 4.94 -5.10
CA ALA A 97 0.37 3.94 -5.16
C ALA A 97 0.04 3.35 -3.79
N GLN A 98 1.03 3.32 -2.89
CA GLN A 98 0.92 2.80 -1.52
C GLN A 98 -0.01 3.65 -0.64
N TYR A 99 -0.02 4.98 -0.78
CA TYR A 99 -0.92 5.86 0.00
C TYR A 99 -2.40 5.54 -0.17
N GLU A 100 -2.91 5.53 -1.42
CA GLU A 100 -4.34 5.34 -1.67
C GLU A 100 -4.78 3.91 -1.32
N GLN A 101 -3.90 2.93 -1.54
CA GLN A 101 -4.19 1.53 -1.22
C GLN A 101 -4.17 1.30 0.31
N GLY A 102 -3.21 1.91 1.02
CA GLY A 102 -3.14 1.89 2.48
C GLY A 102 -4.38 2.48 3.14
N GLU A 103 -4.83 3.66 2.73
CA GLU A 103 -6.06 4.26 3.27
C GLU A 103 -7.31 3.39 3.03
N LYS A 104 -7.44 2.81 1.82
CA LYS A 104 -8.53 1.89 1.49
C LYS A 104 -8.48 0.63 2.34
N PHE A 105 -7.28 0.10 2.58
CA PHE A 105 -7.05 -1.03 3.46
C PHE A 105 -7.50 -0.71 4.89
N ILE A 106 -7.03 0.39 5.49
CA ILE A 106 -7.42 0.81 6.85
C ILE A 106 -8.95 0.94 6.95
N ALA A 107 -9.57 1.64 6.01
CA ALA A 107 -11.03 1.81 6.00
C ALA A 107 -11.78 0.48 5.84
N ALA A 108 -11.27 -0.46 5.04
CA ALA A 108 -11.89 -1.78 4.89
C ALA A 108 -11.78 -2.63 6.17
N VAL A 109 -10.61 -2.64 6.80
CA VAL A 109 -10.35 -3.35 8.05
C VAL A 109 -11.21 -2.81 9.18
N GLU A 110 -11.23 -1.50 9.38
CA GLU A 110 -12.04 -0.87 10.43
C GLU A 110 -13.53 -1.07 10.22
N ARG A 111 -14.02 -1.07 8.98
CA ARG A 111 -15.43 -1.44 8.70
C ARG A 111 -15.74 -2.89 9.07
N ALA A 112 -14.77 -3.79 8.93
CA ALA A 112 -14.98 -5.22 9.14
C ALA A 112 -14.88 -5.63 10.62
N GLY A 113 -14.06 -4.95 11.42
CA GLY A 113 -13.82 -5.35 12.81
C GLY A 113 -13.45 -4.22 13.76
N GLY A 114 -13.66 -2.97 13.35
CA GLY A 114 -13.30 -1.79 14.13
C GLY A 114 -11.79 -1.59 14.29
N PRO A 115 -11.39 -0.64 15.15
CA PRO A 115 -9.98 -0.37 15.45
C PRO A 115 -9.24 -1.57 16.05
N SER A 116 -9.92 -2.41 16.83
CA SER A 116 -9.32 -3.59 17.47
C SER A 116 -8.84 -4.62 16.45
N LEU A 117 -9.53 -4.77 15.31
CA LEU A 117 -9.03 -5.63 14.24
C LEU A 117 -7.75 -5.08 13.61
N LEU A 118 -7.66 -3.75 13.46
CA LEU A 118 -6.46 -3.09 12.93
C LEU A 118 -5.28 -3.20 13.89
N GLU A 119 -5.53 -3.11 15.20
CA GLU A 119 -4.49 -3.22 16.25
C GLU A 119 -3.69 -4.52 16.14
N ARG A 120 -4.32 -5.60 15.63
CA ARG A 120 -3.66 -6.89 15.43
C ARG A 120 -2.48 -6.85 14.47
N ALA A 121 -2.49 -5.91 13.51
CA ALA A 121 -1.36 -5.71 12.62
C ALA A 121 -0.06 -5.37 13.38
N TRP A 122 -0.18 -4.84 14.60
CA TRP A 122 0.94 -4.39 15.42
C TRP A 122 1.39 -5.42 16.47
N GLU A 123 0.70 -6.56 16.60
CA GLU A 123 1.04 -7.61 17.57
C GLU A 123 2.35 -8.34 17.23
N GLY A 124 2.68 -8.43 15.94
CA GLY A 124 3.88 -9.13 15.48
C GLY A 124 4.13 -9.00 13.97
N PRO A 125 5.37 -9.21 13.50
CA PRO A 125 5.73 -9.10 12.09
C PRO A 125 4.97 -10.08 11.17
N GLU A 126 4.49 -11.20 11.69
CA GLU A 126 3.65 -12.17 11.01
C GLU A 126 2.25 -11.64 10.68
N ASN A 127 1.76 -10.65 11.42
CA ASN A 127 0.45 -10.04 11.21
C ASN A 127 0.50 -8.87 10.23
N LEU A 128 1.69 -8.43 9.82
CA LEU A 128 1.82 -7.39 8.81
C LEU A 128 1.17 -7.84 7.49
N PRO A 129 0.45 -6.94 6.80
CA PRO A 129 -0.11 -7.24 5.51
C PRO A 129 1.01 -7.32 4.46
N SER A 130 0.86 -8.23 3.50
CA SER A 130 1.60 -8.16 2.24
C SER A 130 1.05 -7.06 1.33
N LEU A 131 1.76 -6.71 0.25
CA LEU A 131 1.21 -5.75 -0.71
C LEU A 131 -0.04 -6.30 -1.41
N ALA A 132 -0.09 -7.61 -1.65
CA ALA A 132 -1.28 -8.28 -2.18
C ALA A 132 -2.49 -8.12 -1.25
N GLU A 133 -2.27 -8.24 0.06
CA GLU A 133 -3.30 -8.04 1.09
C GLU A 133 -3.70 -6.57 1.28
N ILE A 134 -2.78 -5.63 1.04
CA ILE A 134 -3.13 -4.20 0.97
C ILE A 134 -4.07 -3.94 -0.21
N ARG A 135 -3.84 -4.61 -1.35
CA ARG A 135 -4.68 -4.51 -2.56
C ARG A 135 -6.02 -5.23 -2.41
N ASP A 136 -6.04 -6.33 -1.68
CA ASP A 136 -7.24 -7.09 -1.31
C ASP A 136 -7.35 -7.21 0.22
N PRO A 137 -7.95 -6.21 0.90
CA PRO A 137 -8.09 -6.22 2.35
C PRO A 137 -8.85 -7.42 2.90
N GLY A 138 -9.70 -8.06 2.09
CA GLY A 138 -10.47 -9.24 2.49
C GLY A 138 -9.59 -10.42 2.87
N ALA A 139 -8.48 -10.62 2.13
CA ALA A 139 -7.53 -11.69 2.39
C ALA A 139 -6.88 -11.54 3.78
N TRP A 140 -6.45 -10.32 4.13
CA TRP A 140 -5.85 -10.05 5.44
C TRP A 140 -6.85 -10.23 6.58
N ILE A 141 -8.06 -9.69 6.43
CA ILE A 141 -9.14 -9.81 7.42
C ILE A 141 -9.47 -11.28 7.66
N GLY A 142 -9.57 -12.08 6.60
CA GLY A 142 -9.79 -13.52 6.69
C GLY A 142 -8.68 -14.21 7.47
N ARG A 143 -7.41 -13.93 7.13
CA ARG A 143 -6.24 -14.50 7.82
C ARG A 143 -6.22 -14.17 9.31
N MET A 144 -6.47 -12.91 9.68
CA MET A 144 -6.52 -12.50 11.07
C MET A 144 -7.64 -13.21 11.83
N ARG A 145 -8.84 -13.32 11.25
CA ARG A 145 -9.97 -13.99 11.92
C ARG A 145 -9.74 -15.48 12.18
N VAL A 146 -9.05 -16.18 11.27
CA VAL A 146 -8.73 -17.61 11.45
C VAL A 146 -7.70 -17.84 12.55
N ALA A 147 -6.73 -16.94 12.74
CA ALA A 147 -5.74 -17.06 13.81
C ALA A 147 -6.32 -16.95 15.25
N VAL A 148 -7.62 -16.72 15.40
CA VAL A 148 -8.34 -16.62 16.69
C VAL A 148 -9.22 -17.85 16.95
N ALA A 149 -9.40 -18.75 15.98
CA ALA A 149 -10.15 -19.99 16.12
C ALA A 149 -9.23 -21.16 16.48
#